data_AF-A0A485C3C5-F1
#
_entry.id   AF-A0A485C3C5-F1
#
_cell.length_a   1.000
_cell.length_b   1.000
_cell.length_c   1.000
_cell.angle_alpha   90.00
_cell.angle_beta   90.00
_cell.angle_gamma   90.00
#
_symmetry.space_group_name_H-M   'P 1'
#
loop_
_entity.id
_entity.type
_entity.pdbx_description
1 polymer ?
#
loop_
_entity_poly.entity_id
_entity_poly.type
_entity_poly.pdbx_seq_one_letter_code
_entity_poly.pdbx_strand_id
1 'polypeptide(L)'
;MIINYQPHSWADHFYQRHGVSLCAMALRVSESAPIIARAKAYGYATWQGDVGPNESAIPAVCAPDGSLVYLVDDALDIYAQDFNLTTTADEGALLGIDHLALGMEADSRDNWVMFCRAVLGFTLEHEQTMPDPYGLVRSLAVQSPQGNIRLALNISQSRATQIARSVACYQGAGLQHAAFACHDLPSLLDNQPLAPSLSLPVPANYYDDLLARFWRIGTRRTPATPANPLRP
;
A
#
# COMPACT_ATOMS: atom_id res chain seq x y z
N MET A 1 7.83 -9.11 -4.40
CA MET A 1 8.54 -8.26 -3.41
C MET A 1 10.02 -8.58 -3.50
N ILE A 2 10.90 -7.59 -3.38
CA ILE A 2 12.36 -7.77 -3.39
C ILE A 2 12.89 -7.40 -2.00
N ILE A 3 13.75 -8.24 -1.42
CA ILE A 3 14.49 -7.93 -0.19
C ILE A 3 15.89 -7.53 -0.61
N ASN A 4 16.25 -6.27 -0.39
CA ASN A 4 17.58 -5.75 -0.74
C ASN A 4 18.47 -5.72 0.52
N TYR A 5 19.56 -6.49 0.50
CA TYR A 5 20.57 -6.53 1.55
C TYR A 5 21.98 -6.20 1.00
N GLN A 6 22.06 -5.48 -0.11
CA GLN A 6 23.33 -5.09 -0.71
C GLN A 6 24.03 -4.01 0.13
N PRO A 7 25.23 -4.25 0.66
CA PRO A 7 25.95 -3.28 1.48
C PRO A 7 26.43 -2.08 0.65
N HIS A 8 26.57 -0.92 1.30
CA HIS A 8 27.05 0.31 0.66
C HIS A 8 26.18 0.77 -0.53
N SER A 9 24.92 0.37 -0.55
CA SER A 9 23.94 0.75 -1.56
C SER A 9 22.98 1.83 -1.03
N TRP A 10 22.14 2.39 -1.91
CA TRP A 10 21.04 3.26 -1.49
C TRP A 10 20.13 2.59 -0.45
N ALA A 11 19.84 1.30 -0.62
CA ALA A 11 19.00 0.55 0.30
C ALA A 11 19.64 0.37 1.69
N ASP A 12 20.96 0.14 1.74
CA ASP A 12 21.71 0.06 3.01
C ASP A 12 21.69 1.40 3.76
N HIS A 13 21.95 2.51 3.05
CA HIS A 13 21.83 3.85 3.65
C HIS A 13 20.41 4.16 4.13
N PHE A 14 19.39 3.77 3.38
CA PHE A 14 18.00 3.92 3.79
C PHE A 14 17.70 3.08 5.05
N TYR A 15 18.17 1.84 5.11
CA TYR A 15 18.04 0.96 6.26
C TYR A 15 18.72 1.52 7.53
N GLN A 16 19.92 2.10 7.40
CA GLN A 16 20.62 2.71 8.55
C GLN A 16 19.83 3.84 9.20
N ARG A 17 19.00 4.54 8.43
CA ARG A 17 18.14 5.61 8.92
C ARG A 17 16.77 5.10 9.40
N HIS A 18 16.12 4.29 8.59
CA HIS A 18 14.70 3.93 8.76
C HIS A 18 14.48 2.55 9.39
N GLY A 19 15.53 1.73 9.54
CA GLY A 19 15.42 0.32 9.90
C GLY A 19 14.74 -0.50 8.81
N VAL A 20 14.09 -1.61 9.20
CA VAL A 20 13.29 -2.43 8.27
C VAL A 20 12.12 -1.59 7.74
N SER A 21 12.16 -1.27 6.46
CA SER A 21 11.32 -0.24 5.84
C SER A 21 11.13 -0.47 4.33
N LEU A 22 10.18 0.25 3.72
CA LEU A 22 10.00 0.27 2.27
C LEU A 22 10.92 1.34 1.66
N CYS A 23 12.12 0.96 1.23
CA CYS A 23 13.08 1.90 0.64
C CYS A 23 12.75 2.30 -0.81
N ALA A 24 11.92 1.51 -1.50
CA ALA A 24 11.49 1.78 -2.86
C ALA A 24 10.18 1.09 -3.23
N MET A 25 9.47 1.66 -4.19
CA MET A 25 8.37 1.02 -4.93
C MET A 25 8.66 1.05 -6.43
N ALA A 26 8.11 0.09 -7.18
CA ALA A 26 8.24 0.05 -8.64
C ALA A 26 6.85 0.15 -9.27
N LEU A 27 6.70 1.08 -10.20
CA LEU A 27 5.48 1.27 -10.98
C LEU A 27 5.72 0.76 -12.39
N ARG A 28 4.82 -0.10 -12.86
CA ARG A 28 4.78 -0.51 -14.25
C ARG A 28 4.15 0.60 -15.09
N VAL A 29 4.85 1.04 -16.12
CA VAL A 29 4.47 2.18 -16.96
C VAL A 29 4.66 1.84 -18.43
N SER A 30 3.90 2.48 -19.31
CA SER A 30 4.06 2.27 -20.75
C SER A 30 5.35 2.91 -21.27
N GLU A 31 5.70 4.10 -20.75
CA GLU A 31 6.97 4.79 -21.06
C GLU A 31 7.46 5.60 -19.84
N SER A 32 8.69 5.32 -19.42
CA SER A 32 9.36 5.93 -18.26
C SER A 32 9.90 7.33 -18.56
N ALA A 33 10.43 7.56 -19.77
CA ALA A 33 11.12 8.80 -20.13
C ALA A 33 10.28 10.09 -19.96
N PRO A 34 8.99 10.14 -20.35
CA PRO A 34 8.15 11.31 -20.14
C PRO A 34 7.94 11.66 -18.65
N ILE A 35 7.83 10.64 -17.79
CA ILE A 35 7.64 10.83 -16.35
C ILE A 35 8.94 11.36 -15.72
N ILE A 36 10.10 10.83 -16.13
CA ILE A 36 11.42 11.34 -15.72
C ILE A 36 11.63 12.79 -16.15
N ALA A 37 11.30 13.14 -17.39
CA ALA A 37 11.40 14.51 -17.88
C ALA A 37 10.50 15.45 -17.07
N ARG A 38 9.28 15.01 -16.75
CA ARG A 38 8.34 15.76 -15.92
C ARG A 38 8.83 15.93 -14.47
N ALA A 39 9.38 14.89 -13.87
CA ALA A 39 9.98 14.95 -12.53
C ALA A 39 11.09 16.02 -12.47
N LYS A 40 12.01 16.01 -13.44
CA LYS A 40 13.08 17.00 -13.57
C LYS A 40 12.53 18.42 -13.75
N ALA A 41 11.53 18.59 -14.59
CA ALA A 41 10.91 19.90 -14.83
C ALA A 41 10.26 20.51 -13.57
N TYR A 42 9.72 19.67 -12.68
CA TYR A 42 9.17 20.09 -11.39
C TYR A 42 10.19 20.09 -10.23
N GLY A 43 11.47 19.83 -10.51
CA GLY A 43 12.54 19.90 -9.51
C GLY A 43 12.68 18.67 -8.62
N TYR A 44 12.02 17.56 -8.94
CA TYR A 44 12.24 16.30 -8.23
C TYR A 44 13.55 15.66 -8.69
N ALA A 45 14.33 15.18 -7.71
CA ALA A 45 15.54 14.44 -8.00
C ALA A 45 15.22 13.11 -8.69
N THR A 46 16.06 12.72 -9.64
CA THR A 46 15.98 11.42 -10.31
C THR A 46 17.17 10.58 -9.89
N TRP A 47 16.96 9.28 -9.79
CA TRP A 47 17.98 8.33 -9.41
C TRP A 47 18.18 7.30 -10.53
N GLN A 48 19.43 6.92 -10.72
CA GLN A 48 19.83 5.79 -11.55
C GLN A 48 20.91 5.05 -10.77
N GLY A 49 20.64 3.79 -10.42
CA GLY A 49 21.60 2.99 -9.65
C GLY A 49 22.84 2.64 -10.47
N ASP A 50 23.90 2.22 -9.80
CA ASP A 50 25.03 1.57 -10.45
C ASP A 50 24.54 0.24 -11.03
N VAL A 51 24.71 0.06 -12.34
CA VAL A 51 24.21 -1.10 -13.09
C VAL A 51 25.38 -2.02 -13.42
N GLY A 52 25.30 -3.27 -12.99
CA GLY A 52 26.26 -4.31 -13.36
C GLY A 52 26.18 -4.68 -14.85
N PRO A 53 27.17 -5.41 -15.39
CA PRO A 53 27.09 -5.89 -16.76
C PRO A 53 25.87 -6.80 -16.95
N ASN A 54 25.02 -6.48 -17.93
CA ASN A 54 23.75 -7.16 -18.25
C ASN A 54 22.59 -6.95 -17.24
N GLU A 55 22.68 -5.96 -16.35
CA GLU A 55 21.57 -5.58 -15.48
C GLU A 55 20.69 -4.49 -16.12
N SER A 56 19.42 -4.46 -15.72
CA SER A 56 18.44 -3.49 -16.18
C SER A 56 18.74 -2.09 -15.64
N ALA A 57 18.94 -1.12 -16.53
CA ALA A 57 19.04 0.29 -16.16
C ALA A 57 17.65 0.90 -15.92
N ILE A 58 17.07 0.66 -14.75
CA ILE A 58 15.72 1.13 -14.41
C ILE A 58 15.80 2.56 -13.84
N PRO A 59 15.17 3.57 -14.49
CA PRO A 59 15.16 4.93 -13.97
C PRO A 59 14.21 5.05 -12.77
N ALA A 60 14.55 5.93 -11.83
CA ALA A 60 13.71 6.21 -10.67
C ALA A 60 13.57 7.71 -10.40
N VAL A 61 12.49 8.07 -9.70
CA VAL A 61 12.29 9.40 -9.12
C VAL A 61 12.36 9.30 -7.60
N CYS A 62 13.03 10.24 -6.95
CA CYS A 62 13.03 10.34 -5.50
C CYS A 62 11.67 10.87 -5.02
N ALA A 63 10.96 10.09 -4.22
CA ALA A 63 9.73 10.50 -3.58
C ALA A 63 9.99 11.53 -2.45
N PRO A 64 8.96 12.26 -2.00
CA PRO A 64 9.09 13.26 -0.93
C PRO A 64 9.68 12.75 0.39
N ASP A 65 9.53 11.46 0.68
CA ASP A 65 10.09 10.81 1.88
C ASP A 65 11.54 10.32 1.71
N GLY A 66 12.12 10.50 0.52
CA GLY A 66 13.45 10.02 0.17
C GLY A 66 13.49 8.57 -0.34
N SER A 67 12.36 7.87 -0.39
CA SER A 67 12.27 6.57 -1.05
C SER A 67 12.36 6.71 -2.58
N LEU A 68 12.62 5.61 -3.28
CA LEU A 68 12.67 5.59 -4.74
C LEU A 68 11.37 5.07 -5.35
N VAL A 69 10.91 5.74 -6.41
CA VAL A 69 9.84 5.24 -7.28
C VAL A 69 10.47 4.84 -8.61
N TYR A 70 10.72 3.56 -8.79
CA TYR A 70 11.22 2.98 -10.04
C TYR A 70 10.12 2.96 -11.10
N LEU A 71 10.48 3.29 -12.34
CA LEU A 71 9.57 3.29 -13.48
C LEU A 71 9.99 2.17 -14.42
N VAL A 72 9.25 1.05 -14.39
CA VAL A 72 9.55 -0.15 -15.16
C VAL A 72 8.68 -0.14 -16.41
N ASP A 73 9.30 -0.03 -17.57
CA ASP A 73 8.59 -0.07 -18.85
C ASP A 73 7.94 -1.44 -19.07
N ASP A 74 6.74 -1.47 -19.65
CA ASP A 74 5.94 -2.69 -19.83
C ASP A 74 6.68 -3.81 -20.56
N ALA A 75 7.52 -3.44 -21.54
CA ALA A 75 8.31 -4.37 -22.34
C ALA A 75 9.50 -4.99 -21.59
N LEU A 76 9.83 -4.49 -20.40
CA LEU A 76 10.98 -4.92 -19.63
C LEU A 76 10.59 -6.00 -18.60
N ASP A 77 11.23 -7.15 -18.72
CA ASP A 77 11.20 -8.21 -17.69
C ASP A 77 12.48 -8.15 -16.85
N ILE A 78 12.42 -7.32 -15.81
CA ILE A 78 13.53 -7.09 -14.88
C ILE A 78 13.90 -8.36 -14.09
N TYR A 79 12.95 -9.27 -13.89
CA TYR A 79 13.19 -10.45 -13.07
C TYR A 79 13.96 -11.50 -13.85
N ALA A 80 13.61 -11.71 -15.12
CA ALA A 80 14.35 -12.62 -15.99
C ALA A 80 15.76 -12.13 -16.30
N GLN A 81 15.98 -10.81 -16.32
CA GLN A 81 17.29 -10.21 -16.61
C GLN A 81 18.21 -10.19 -15.37
N ASP A 82 17.69 -9.75 -14.22
CA ASP A 82 18.52 -9.40 -13.07
C ASP A 82 18.54 -10.51 -11.99
N PHE A 83 17.69 -11.54 -12.10
CA PHE A 83 17.58 -12.60 -11.09
C PHE A 83 17.73 -14.01 -11.66
N ASN A 84 18.34 -14.89 -10.87
CA ASN A 84 18.32 -16.33 -11.12
C ASN A 84 17.03 -16.93 -10.55
N LEU A 85 16.00 -17.05 -11.39
CA LEU A 85 14.69 -17.55 -10.98
C LEU A 85 14.71 -19.05 -10.66
N THR A 86 14.13 -19.43 -9.52
CA THR A 86 13.86 -20.83 -9.19
C THR A 86 12.39 -21.16 -9.48
N THR A 87 12.13 -22.32 -10.08
CA THR A 87 10.79 -22.74 -10.54
C THR A 87 9.88 -23.29 -9.44
N THR A 88 10.27 -23.13 -8.17
CA THR A 88 9.52 -23.61 -7.01
C THR A 88 8.61 -22.51 -6.48
N ALA A 89 7.54 -22.19 -7.21
CA ALA A 89 6.49 -21.34 -6.69
C ALA A 89 5.17 -22.09 -6.73
N ASP A 90 4.62 -22.40 -5.56
CA ASP A 90 3.20 -22.66 -5.44
C ASP A 90 2.48 -21.32 -5.71
N GLU A 91 1.45 -21.32 -6.55
CA GLU A 91 0.65 -20.12 -6.77
C GLU A 91 -0.09 -19.78 -5.46
N GLY A 92 0.50 -18.88 -4.68
CA GLY A 92 -0.08 -18.41 -3.43
C GLY A 92 -1.45 -17.78 -3.67
N ALA A 93 -2.35 -17.87 -2.70
CA ALA A 93 -3.73 -17.40 -2.82
C ALA A 93 -3.91 -15.85 -2.84
N LEU A 94 -2.80 -15.09 -2.86
CA LEU A 94 -2.78 -13.64 -2.99
C LEU A 94 -2.59 -13.24 -4.46
N LEU A 95 -3.40 -12.29 -4.93
CA LEU A 95 -3.41 -11.84 -6.32
C LEU A 95 -2.40 -10.74 -6.61
N GLY A 96 -1.91 -10.07 -5.57
CA GLY A 96 -0.99 -8.94 -5.70
C GLY A 96 -1.30 -7.84 -4.69
N ILE A 97 -0.64 -6.70 -4.85
CA ILE A 97 -0.83 -5.51 -4.02
C ILE A 97 -2.10 -4.79 -4.49
N ASP A 98 -3.03 -4.53 -3.58
CA ASP A 98 -4.23 -3.70 -3.85
C ASP A 98 -3.92 -2.20 -3.66
N HIS A 99 -3.32 -1.85 -2.52
CA HIS A 99 -2.89 -0.48 -2.24
C HIS A 99 -1.75 -0.44 -1.22
N LEU A 100 -1.05 0.68 -1.20
CA LEU A 100 -0.07 1.02 -0.17
C LEU A 100 -0.56 2.22 0.63
N ALA A 101 -0.46 2.16 1.95
CA ALA A 101 -0.77 3.30 2.82
C ALA A 101 0.51 3.89 3.39
N LEU A 102 0.68 5.19 3.21
CA LEU A 102 1.84 5.96 3.65
C LEU A 102 1.43 6.83 4.83
N GLY A 103 2.12 6.68 5.96
CA GLY A 103 1.97 7.57 7.10
C GLY A 103 2.88 8.78 6.95
N MET A 104 2.39 9.99 7.22
CA MET A 104 3.19 11.21 7.12
C MET A 104 2.73 12.31 8.08
N GLU A 105 3.62 13.29 8.28
CA GLU A 105 3.30 14.53 8.98
C GLU A 105 2.45 15.46 8.10
N ALA A 106 1.66 16.33 8.73
CA ALA A 106 0.81 17.30 8.06
C ALA A 106 1.56 18.14 7.02
N ASP A 107 2.78 18.57 7.34
CA ASP A 107 3.59 19.43 6.48
C ASP A 107 4.10 18.71 5.22
N SER A 108 4.14 17.37 5.24
CA SER A 108 4.55 16.56 4.08
C SER A 108 3.42 16.34 3.07
N ARG A 109 2.16 16.57 3.47
CA ARG A 109 0.96 16.28 2.67
C ARG A 109 1.01 16.94 1.29
N ASP A 110 1.24 18.24 1.26
CA ASP A 110 1.12 19.02 0.03
C ASP A 110 2.24 18.65 -0.97
N ASN A 111 3.43 18.28 -0.48
CA ASN A 111 4.50 17.77 -1.32
C ASN A 111 4.13 16.41 -1.93
N TRP A 112 3.52 15.50 -1.16
CA TRP A 112 3.01 14.23 -1.68
C TRP A 112 1.88 14.41 -2.69
N VAL A 113 0.94 15.31 -2.43
CA VAL A 113 -0.15 15.64 -3.36
C VAL A 113 0.42 16.18 -4.67
N MET A 114 1.39 17.10 -4.61
CA MET A 114 2.06 17.62 -5.80
C MET A 114 2.83 16.54 -6.54
N PHE A 115 3.58 15.68 -5.84
CA PHE A 115 4.30 14.57 -6.44
C PHE A 115 3.36 13.62 -7.20
N CYS A 116 2.30 13.15 -6.55
CA CYS A 116 1.34 12.24 -7.15
C CYS A 116 0.66 12.86 -8.37
N ARG A 117 0.20 14.11 -8.29
CA ARG A 117 -0.52 14.77 -9.40
C ARG A 117 0.41 15.23 -10.51
N ALA A 118 1.46 15.97 -10.16
CA ALA A 118 2.31 16.66 -11.12
C ALA A 118 3.34 15.71 -11.74
N VAL A 119 3.92 14.77 -10.99
CA VAL A 119 4.91 13.83 -11.55
C VAL A 119 4.20 12.61 -12.13
N LEU A 120 3.45 11.87 -11.30
CA LEU A 120 2.86 10.59 -11.68
C LEU A 120 1.54 10.72 -12.47
N GLY A 121 0.92 11.92 -12.49
CA GLY A 121 -0.36 12.12 -13.16
C GLY A 121 -1.54 11.47 -12.44
N PHE A 122 -1.42 11.18 -11.15
CA PHE A 122 -2.48 10.55 -10.36
C PHE A 122 -3.60 11.54 -10.07
N THR A 123 -4.79 10.99 -9.84
CA THR A 123 -5.98 11.75 -9.41
C THR A 123 -6.15 11.63 -7.91
N LEU A 124 -6.66 12.70 -7.29
CA LEU A 124 -7.05 12.70 -5.88
C LEU A 124 -8.49 12.20 -5.77
N GLU A 125 -8.74 11.32 -4.81
CA GLU A 125 -10.09 10.92 -4.43
C GLU A 125 -10.58 11.71 -3.21
N HIS A 126 -11.68 11.25 -2.62
CA HIS A 126 -12.24 11.86 -1.43
C HIS A 126 -11.31 11.68 -0.23
N GLU A 127 -11.06 12.78 0.47
CA GLU A 127 -10.35 12.76 1.73
C GLU A 127 -11.30 12.41 2.86
N GLN A 128 -10.97 11.40 3.65
CA GLN A 128 -11.74 10.96 4.79
C GLN A 128 -11.08 11.40 6.10
N THR A 129 -11.89 11.75 7.09
CA THR A 129 -11.42 12.03 8.45
C THR A 129 -11.91 10.94 9.38
N MET A 130 -10.98 10.31 10.10
CA MET A 130 -11.24 9.18 10.99
C MET A 130 -10.81 9.51 12.42
N PRO A 131 -11.58 9.08 13.44
CA PRO A 131 -11.16 9.17 14.83
C PRO A 131 -10.11 8.10 15.14
N ASP A 132 -8.97 8.52 15.68
CA ASP A 132 -7.99 7.69 16.39
C ASP A 132 -8.09 7.99 17.91
N PRO A 133 -7.79 7.04 18.80
CA PRO A 133 -7.87 7.26 20.25
C PRO A 133 -7.11 8.50 20.77
N TYR A 134 -6.13 8.99 20.01
CA TYR A 134 -5.26 10.10 20.37
C TYR A 134 -5.36 11.30 19.42
N GLY A 135 -6.38 11.36 18.56
CA GLY A 135 -6.65 12.50 17.69
C GLY A 135 -7.35 12.14 16.39
N LEU A 136 -7.56 13.13 15.52
CA LEU A 136 -8.09 12.88 14.17
C LEU A 136 -6.95 12.55 13.21
N VAL A 137 -7.22 11.58 12.32
CA VAL A 137 -6.37 11.22 11.19
C VAL A 137 -7.13 11.55 9.92
N ARG A 138 -6.46 12.22 8.97
CA ARG A 138 -6.99 12.44 7.62
C ARG A 138 -6.36 11.40 6.69
N SER A 139 -7.15 10.77 5.85
CA SER A 139 -6.68 9.84 4.83
C SER A 139 -7.10 10.36 3.47
N LEU A 140 -6.12 10.64 2.61
CA LEU A 140 -6.35 11.06 1.22
C LEU A 140 -5.96 9.91 0.29
N ALA A 141 -6.95 9.30 -0.35
CA ALA A 141 -6.70 8.32 -1.39
C ALA A 141 -6.28 9.01 -2.70
N VAL A 142 -5.29 8.43 -3.37
CA VAL A 142 -4.84 8.84 -4.71
C VAL A 142 -4.68 7.61 -5.59
N GLN A 143 -4.99 7.76 -6.87
CA GLN A 143 -4.94 6.64 -7.82
C GLN A 143 -4.37 7.01 -9.17
N SER A 144 -3.75 6.04 -9.84
CA SER A 144 -3.35 6.15 -11.23
C SER A 144 -4.56 6.45 -12.14
N PRO A 145 -4.35 7.04 -13.33
CA PRO A 145 -5.43 7.26 -14.29
C PRO A 145 -6.20 6.00 -14.67
N GLN A 146 -5.54 4.83 -14.60
CA GLN A 146 -6.14 3.53 -14.90
C GLN A 146 -6.83 2.88 -13.68
N GLY A 147 -6.67 3.45 -12.48
CA GLY A 147 -7.26 2.96 -11.23
C GLY A 147 -6.64 1.68 -10.67
N ASN A 148 -5.53 1.22 -11.25
CA ASN A 148 -4.81 -0.02 -10.88
C ASN A 148 -3.69 0.20 -9.86
N ILE A 149 -3.29 1.44 -9.59
CA ILE A 149 -2.34 1.78 -8.53
C ILE A 149 -3.06 2.73 -7.58
N ARG A 150 -3.07 2.39 -6.30
CA ARG A 150 -3.73 3.16 -5.25
C ARG A 150 -2.77 3.39 -4.09
N LEU A 151 -2.67 4.65 -3.66
CA LEU A 151 -1.94 5.04 -2.47
C LEU A 151 -2.90 5.75 -1.51
N ALA A 152 -2.85 5.40 -0.23
CA ALA A 152 -3.56 6.12 0.83
C ALA A 152 -2.55 6.98 1.60
N LEU A 153 -2.71 8.30 1.56
CA LEU A 153 -1.87 9.24 2.28
C LEU A 153 -2.50 9.53 3.64
N ASN A 154 -1.99 8.89 4.69
CA ASN A 154 -2.47 9.03 6.06
C ASN A 154 -1.71 10.13 6.78
N ILE A 155 -2.43 11.20 7.11
CA ILE A 155 -1.90 12.43 7.68
C ILE A 155 -2.35 12.53 9.14
N SER A 156 -1.38 12.59 10.05
CA SER A 156 -1.66 12.90 11.45
C SER A 156 -1.56 14.39 11.75
N GLN A 157 -2.53 14.91 12.49
CA GLN A 157 -2.46 16.25 13.08
C GLN A 157 -1.94 16.23 14.53
N SER A 158 -1.99 15.07 15.20
CA SER A 158 -1.54 14.90 16.59
C SER A 158 -0.29 14.01 16.63
N ARG A 159 0.71 14.39 17.42
CA ARG A 159 1.93 13.57 17.62
C ARG A 159 1.66 12.27 18.38
N ALA A 160 0.46 12.08 18.93
CA ALA A 160 0.11 10.92 19.73
C ALA A 160 -0.68 9.84 18.97
N THR A 161 -1.09 10.06 17.71
CA THR A 161 -1.85 9.06 16.93
C THR A 161 -0.98 7.86 16.52
N GLN A 162 -1.62 6.76 16.09
CA GLN A 162 -0.89 5.63 15.51
C GLN A 162 -0.03 6.02 14.30
N ILE A 163 -0.52 6.93 13.45
CA ILE A 163 0.24 7.45 12.30
C ILE A 163 1.47 8.22 12.76
N ALA A 164 1.34 9.09 13.76
CA ALA A 164 2.49 9.82 14.27
C ALA A 164 3.53 8.88 14.92
N ARG A 165 3.09 7.79 15.56
CA ARG A 165 4.01 6.75 16.04
C ARG A 165 4.71 6.03 14.90
N SER A 166 4.01 5.66 13.82
CA SER A 166 4.65 5.03 12.66
C SER A 166 5.66 5.96 12.03
N VAL A 167 5.33 7.24 11.87
CA VAL A 167 6.23 8.29 11.35
C VAL A 167 7.45 8.47 12.26
N ALA A 168 7.29 8.46 13.58
CA ALA A 168 8.40 8.57 14.52
C ALA A 168 9.31 7.33 14.47
N CYS A 169 8.75 6.12 14.42
CA CYS A 169 9.51 4.89 14.24
C CYS A 169 10.24 4.86 12.89
N TYR A 170 9.59 5.37 11.84
CA TYR A 170 10.16 5.49 10.50
C TYR A 170 11.10 6.70 10.38
N GLN A 171 11.23 7.58 11.37
CA GLN A 171 12.00 8.84 11.26
C GLN A 171 11.60 9.72 10.06
N GLY A 172 10.31 9.74 9.71
CA GLY A 172 9.77 10.49 8.58
C GLY A 172 8.52 9.85 8.00
N ALA A 173 8.07 10.36 6.85
CA ALA A 173 7.01 9.71 6.09
C ALA A 173 7.47 8.34 5.58
N GLY A 174 6.55 7.38 5.46
CA GLY A 174 6.90 6.03 5.03
C GLY A 174 5.73 5.07 4.96
N LEU A 175 6.01 3.83 4.53
CA LEU A 175 5.01 2.77 4.48
C LEU A 175 4.47 2.45 5.87
N GLN A 176 3.17 2.61 6.06
CA GLN A 176 2.45 2.16 7.23
C GLN A 176 1.95 0.73 7.05
N HIS A 177 1.26 0.45 5.94
CA HIS A 177 0.80 -0.89 5.59
C HIS A 177 0.70 -1.10 4.08
N ALA A 178 0.80 -2.36 3.66
CA ALA A 178 0.49 -2.81 2.31
C ALA A 178 -0.71 -3.76 2.37
N ALA A 179 -1.71 -3.53 1.52
CA ALA A 179 -2.85 -4.42 1.39
C ALA A 179 -2.67 -5.36 0.20
N PHE A 180 -3.02 -6.63 0.39
CA PHE A 180 -2.95 -7.65 -0.66
C PHE A 180 -4.35 -8.11 -1.04
N ALA A 181 -4.61 -8.20 -2.33
CA ALA A 181 -5.87 -8.68 -2.86
C ALA A 181 -5.93 -10.21 -2.79
N CYS A 182 -7.13 -10.74 -2.53
CA CYS A 182 -7.46 -12.17 -2.63
C CYS A 182 -8.88 -12.32 -3.17
N HIS A 183 -9.22 -13.51 -3.69
CA HIS A 183 -10.57 -13.77 -4.19
C HIS A 183 -11.58 -13.96 -3.06
N ASP A 184 -11.19 -14.66 -1.99
CA ASP A 184 -12.08 -15.04 -0.88
C ASP A 184 -11.28 -15.09 0.43
N LEU A 185 -11.43 -14.04 1.24
CA LEU A 185 -10.72 -13.89 2.51
C LEU A 185 -11.09 -14.99 3.54
N PRO A 186 -12.38 -15.31 3.78
CA PRO A 186 -12.76 -16.47 4.59
C PRO A 186 -12.05 -17.77 4.17
N SER A 187 -12.16 -18.16 2.89
CA SER A 187 -11.53 -19.40 2.40
C SER A 187 -10.01 -19.36 2.51
N LEU A 188 -9.38 -18.19 2.32
CA LEU A 188 -7.95 -17.99 2.52
C LEU A 188 -7.54 -18.27 3.98
N LEU A 189 -8.28 -17.71 4.95
CA LEU A 189 -7.99 -17.84 6.38
C LEU A 189 -8.30 -19.25 6.91
N ASP A 190 -9.29 -19.95 6.34
CA ASP A 190 -9.58 -21.35 6.69
C ASP A 190 -8.45 -22.29 6.23
N ASN A 191 -7.90 -22.07 5.04
CA ASN A 191 -6.80 -22.86 4.49
C ASN A 191 -5.43 -22.49 5.08
N GLN A 192 -5.24 -21.21 5.39
CA GLN A 192 -3.99 -20.67 5.93
C GLN A 192 -4.29 -19.73 7.10
N PRO A 193 -4.62 -20.28 8.29
CA PRO A 193 -4.95 -19.46 9.45
C PRO A 193 -3.75 -18.60 9.87
N LEU A 194 -4.00 -17.31 10.05
CA LEU A 194 -3.00 -16.38 10.56
C LEU A 194 -2.66 -16.74 12.01
N ALA A 195 -1.36 -16.71 12.32
CA ALA A 195 -0.93 -16.79 13.70
C ALA A 195 -1.61 -15.67 14.52
N PRO A 196 -2.03 -15.91 15.77
CA PRO A 196 -2.67 -14.87 16.60
C PRO A 196 -1.83 -13.60 16.76
N SER A 197 -0.50 -13.71 16.68
CA SER A 197 0.44 -12.58 16.71
C SER A 197 0.40 -11.70 15.46
N LEU A 198 -0.22 -12.17 14.36
CA LEU A 198 -0.35 -11.47 13.08
C LEU A 198 -1.77 -10.95 12.83
N SER A 199 -2.69 -11.14 13.79
CA SER A 199 -4.07 -10.66 13.70
C SER A 199 -4.36 -9.60 14.75
N LEU A 200 -5.10 -8.57 14.37
CA LEU A 200 -5.60 -7.57 15.31
C LEU A 200 -6.89 -8.08 15.99
N PRO A 201 -7.05 -7.91 17.31
CA PRO A 201 -8.29 -8.27 17.99
C PRO A 201 -9.40 -7.30 17.60
N VAL A 202 -10.57 -7.85 17.28
CA VAL A 202 -11.79 -7.07 17.01
C VAL A 202 -12.73 -7.21 18.20
N PRO A 203 -13.08 -6.10 18.90
CA PRO A 203 -14.01 -6.13 20.03
C PRO A 203 -15.39 -6.68 19.65
N ALA A 204 -16.04 -7.44 20.54
CA ALA A 204 -17.32 -8.09 20.24
C ALA A 204 -18.44 -7.09 19.85
N ASN A 205 -18.47 -5.91 20.48
CA ASN A 205 -19.44 -4.85 20.20
C ASN A 205 -19.35 -4.28 18.77
N TYR A 206 -18.23 -4.49 18.07
CA TYR A 206 -18.12 -4.15 16.65
C TYR A 206 -19.14 -4.94 15.80
N TYR A 207 -19.32 -6.22 16.09
CA TYR A 207 -20.26 -7.07 15.35
C TYR A 207 -21.72 -6.72 15.66
N ASP A 208 -22.03 -6.32 16.90
CA ASP A 208 -23.35 -5.83 17.29
C ASP A 208 -23.71 -4.54 16.51
N ASP A 209 -22.76 -3.61 16.39
CA ASP A 209 -22.91 -2.37 15.62
C ASP A 209 -23.06 -2.65 14.10
N LEU A 210 -22.27 -3.57 13.55
CA LEU A 210 -22.43 -3.99 12.15
C LEU A 210 -23.82 -4.55 11.86
N LEU A 211 -24.33 -5.42 12.74
CA LEU A 211 -25.69 -5.93 12.64
C LEU A 211 -26.69 -4.77 12.66
N ALA A 212 -26.58 -3.84 13.61
CA ALA A 212 -27.49 -2.70 13.68
C ALA A 212 -27.48 -1.82 12.40
N ARG A 213 -26.31 -1.57 11.82
CA ARG A 213 -26.14 -0.71 10.64
C ARG A 213 -26.57 -1.37 9.33
N PHE A 214 -26.25 -2.65 9.14
CA PHE A 214 -26.35 -3.32 7.85
C PHE A 214 -27.36 -4.48 7.79
N TRP A 215 -28.07 -4.82 8.88
CA TRP A 215 -28.98 -5.98 8.89
C TRP A 215 -30.09 -5.95 7.81
N ARG A 216 -30.40 -4.79 7.23
CA ARG A 216 -31.40 -4.65 6.16
C ARG A 216 -30.91 -5.07 4.77
N ILE A 217 -29.63 -5.45 4.60
CA ILE A 217 -29.06 -5.75 3.27
C ILE A 217 -29.01 -7.27 2.96
N GLY A 218 -29.37 -8.15 3.91
CA GLY A 218 -29.05 -9.59 3.79
C GLY A 218 -30.15 -10.64 3.98
N THR A 219 -31.42 -10.30 4.29
CA THR A 219 -32.43 -11.34 4.58
C THR A 219 -33.85 -10.99 4.11
N ARG A 220 -34.17 -11.31 2.85
CA ARG A 220 -35.44 -12.04 2.59
C ARG A 220 -35.15 -13.53 2.78
N ARG A 221 -34.98 -13.97 4.04
CA ARG A 221 -35.38 -15.32 4.38
C ARG A 221 -36.90 -15.28 4.46
N THR A 222 -37.55 -15.96 3.52
CA THR A 222 -38.98 -16.27 3.61
C THR A 222 -39.27 -16.82 5.01
N PRO A 223 -40.28 -16.28 5.73
CA PRO A 223 -40.64 -16.85 7.02
C PRO A 223 -41.10 -18.28 6.76
N ALA A 224 -40.44 -19.24 7.41
CA ALA A 224 -40.92 -20.61 7.45
C ALA A 224 -42.32 -20.60 8.06
N THR A 225 -43.29 -21.10 7.30
CA THR A 225 -44.67 -21.29 7.73
C THR A 225 -44.69 -22.02 9.08
N PRO A 226 -45.37 -21.51 10.11
CA PRO A 226 -45.53 -22.29 11.34
C PRO A 226 -46.34 -23.53 11.01
N ALA A 227 -45.79 -24.71 11.34
CA ALA A 227 -46.48 -25.97 11.24
C ALA A 227 -47.79 -25.89 12.05
N ASN A 228 -48.90 -26.06 11.35
CA ASN A 228 -50.26 -26.06 11.89
C ASN A 228 -50.39 -27.15 12.98
N PRO A 229 -50.87 -26.82 14.19
CA PRO A 229 -51.22 -27.83 15.17
C PRO A 229 -52.59 -28.39 14.80
N LEU A 230 -52.74 -29.71 14.60
CA LEU A 230 -53.97 -30.46 14.84
C LEU A 230 -53.74 -31.97 14.62
N ARG A 231 -53.70 -32.68 15.75
CA ARG A 231 -54.24 -34.01 16.13
C ARG A 231 -55.01 -34.84 15.07
N PRO A 232 -55.07 -36.19 15.22
CA PRO A 232 -55.76 -36.86 16.35
C PRO A 232 -54.90 -37.18 17.57
#